data_AF-A0A914DBH0-F1
#
_entry.id   AF-A0A914DBH0-F1
#
_cell.length_a   1.000
_cell.length_b   1.000
_cell.length_c   1.000
_cell.angle_alpha   90.00
_cell.angle_beta   90.00
_cell.angle_gamma   90.00
#
_symmetry.space_group_name_H-M   'P 1'
#
loop_
_entity.id
_entity.type
_entity.pdbx_description
1 polymer ?
#
loop_
_entity_poly.entity_id
_entity_poly.type
_entity_poly.pdbx_seq_one_letter_code
_entity_poly.pdbx_strand_id
1 'polypeptide(L)'
;MMEFLSKETSIEGFDLSVYFREYTADIICRIALGQQETMQFKNNFAEEVTKASDAITQSKLATTCVLFPWEIPVWILRRLLIIPAIIGKNPIIKLFIDIGKVIEKKRKIRGSEQENSEINFIDFLLDAEVGESDVNFEGENSPKKGFLKRLTSDEIIGACVLFLFAGFDTSSSTLSIISYFLAKNPEIQTKVQNELDVIFLENEIFYEDLQKLKYMDAVIKETLRLYPVSALFVNFYFNEGMAS
;
A
#
# COMPACT_ATOMS: atom_id res chain seq x y z
N MET A 1 -0.78 19.02 -0.15
CA MET A 1 -2.25 18.84 -0.30
C MET A 1 -3.06 20.11 -0.09
N MET A 2 -3.03 20.75 1.09
CA MET A 2 -3.92 21.89 1.39
C MET A 2 -3.77 23.07 0.41
N GLU A 3 -2.56 23.36 -0.06
CA GLU A 3 -2.31 24.37 -1.10
C GLU A 3 -2.87 24.00 -2.49
N PHE A 4 -3.03 22.70 -2.79
CA PHE A 4 -3.66 22.26 -4.02
C PHE A 4 -5.17 22.37 -3.91
N LEU A 5 -5.73 21.96 -2.77
CA LEU A 5 -7.16 22.07 -2.49
C LEU A 5 -7.64 23.53 -2.50
N SER A 6 -6.88 24.46 -1.90
CA SER A 6 -7.25 25.88 -1.87
C SER A 6 -7.27 26.56 -3.24
N LYS A 7 -6.55 26.02 -4.23
CA LYS A 7 -6.62 26.50 -5.62
C LYS A 7 -7.90 26.03 -6.32
N GLU A 8 -8.39 24.85 -5.96
CA GLU A 8 -9.59 24.25 -6.58
C GLU A 8 -10.91 24.63 -5.89
N THR A 9 -10.88 25.09 -4.64
CA THR A 9 -12.07 25.57 -3.90
C THR A 9 -12.78 26.77 -4.56
N SER A 10 -12.20 27.34 -5.63
CA SER A 10 -12.78 28.44 -6.41
C SER A 10 -13.67 27.96 -7.57
N ILE A 11 -13.79 26.64 -7.78
CA ILE A 11 -14.50 26.00 -8.90
C ILE A 11 -15.66 25.15 -8.33
N GLU A 12 -16.68 24.87 -9.16
CA GLU A 12 -17.75 23.89 -8.89
C GLU A 12 -17.21 22.57 -8.30
N GLY A 13 -18.10 21.80 -7.65
CA GLY A 13 -17.76 20.59 -6.88
C GLY A 13 -16.67 19.74 -7.52
N PHE A 14 -15.58 19.54 -6.78
CA PHE A 14 -14.39 18.81 -7.23
C PHE A 14 -14.29 17.43 -6.58
N ASP A 15 -13.59 16.50 -7.23
CA ASP A 15 -13.41 15.13 -6.75
C ASP A 15 -12.18 15.00 -5.85
N LEU A 16 -12.40 14.76 -4.55
CA LEU A 16 -11.35 14.54 -3.56
C LEU A 16 -10.60 13.20 -3.73
N SER A 17 -11.18 12.23 -4.45
CA SER A 17 -10.60 10.89 -4.58
C SER A 17 -9.22 10.91 -5.23
N VAL A 18 -9.01 11.77 -6.24
CA VAL A 18 -7.72 11.93 -6.94
C VAL A 18 -6.64 12.42 -5.98
N TYR A 19 -6.97 13.37 -5.10
CA TYR A 19 -6.04 13.92 -4.11
C TYR A 19 -5.65 12.89 -3.05
N PHE A 20 -6.62 12.10 -2.57
CA PHE A 20 -6.34 11.05 -1.59
C PHE A 20 -5.52 9.90 -2.18
N ARG A 21 -5.74 9.55 -3.45
CA ARG A 21 -4.91 8.54 -4.16
C ARG A 21 -3.46 8.98 -4.25
N GLU A 22 -3.22 10.20 -4.73
CA GLU A 22 -1.86 10.76 -4.84
C GLU A 22 -1.17 10.90 -3.47
N TYR A 23 -1.91 11.34 -2.46
CA TYR A 23 -1.39 11.51 -1.11
C TYR A 23 -1.00 10.20 -0.44
N THR A 24 -1.86 9.20 -0.51
CA THR A 24 -1.58 7.89 0.09
C THR A 24 -0.45 7.18 -0.65
N ALA A 25 -0.41 7.26 -1.98
CA ALA A 25 0.70 6.75 -2.77
C ALA A 25 2.03 7.41 -2.38
N ASP A 26 2.08 8.74 -2.25
CA ASP A 26 3.28 9.47 -1.84
C ASP A 26 3.77 9.06 -0.43
N ILE A 27 2.85 8.98 0.55
CA ILE A 27 3.18 8.51 1.91
C ILE A 27 3.78 7.11 1.90
N ILE A 28 3.17 6.18 1.14
CA ILE A 28 3.68 4.81 1.10
C ILE A 28 5.01 4.76 0.36
N CYS A 29 5.24 5.56 -0.67
CA CYS A 29 6.56 5.65 -1.30
C CYS A 29 7.64 6.16 -0.33
N ARG A 30 7.30 7.08 0.58
CA ARG A 30 8.22 7.54 1.63
C ARG A 30 8.53 6.43 2.63
N ILE A 31 7.50 5.83 3.22
CA ILE A 31 7.67 4.78 4.26
C ILE A 31 8.28 3.50 3.68
N ALA A 32 7.82 3.08 2.50
CA ALA A 32 8.22 1.84 1.89
C ALA A 32 9.58 1.97 1.19
N LEU A 33 9.69 2.97 0.30
CA LEU A 33 10.82 3.09 -0.63
C LEU A 33 11.92 4.05 -0.15
N GLY A 34 11.68 4.81 0.92
CA GLY A 34 12.63 5.80 1.44
C GLY A 34 12.71 7.08 0.61
N GLN A 35 11.63 7.44 -0.07
CA GLN A 35 11.51 8.74 -0.74
C GLN A 35 11.66 9.87 0.29
N GLN A 36 12.61 10.79 0.06
CA GLN A 36 12.97 11.82 1.04
C GLN A 36 11.94 12.96 1.10
N GLU A 37 11.49 13.44 -0.06
CA GLU A 37 10.58 14.59 -0.18
C GLU A 37 9.18 14.17 -0.63
N THR A 38 8.17 14.97 -0.30
CA THR A 38 6.81 14.78 -0.83
C THR A 38 6.75 15.19 -2.30
N MET A 39 6.34 14.26 -3.16
CA MET A 39 6.29 14.46 -4.62
C MET A 39 4.86 14.46 -5.17
N GLN A 40 3.88 14.81 -4.34
CA GLN A 40 2.46 14.87 -4.70
C GLN A 40 2.24 15.65 -6.02
N PHE A 41 1.54 15.04 -6.98
CA PHE A 41 1.28 15.60 -8.34
C PHE A 41 2.51 15.95 -9.18
N LYS A 42 3.72 15.62 -8.72
CA LYS A 42 4.98 15.77 -9.47
C LYS A 42 5.58 14.41 -9.84
N ASN A 43 5.11 13.34 -9.21
CA ASN A 43 5.72 12.03 -9.32
C ASN A 43 5.10 11.19 -10.43
N ASN A 44 5.89 10.86 -11.45
CA ASN A 44 5.48 9.87 -12.45
C ASN A 44 5.24 8.48 -11.83
N PHE A 45 5.88 8.17 -10.69
CA PHE A 45 5.75 6.87 -10.02
C PHE A 45 4.38 6.69 -9.36
N ALA A 46 3.82 7.71 -8.71
CA ALA A 46 2.47 7.64 -8.13
C ALA A 46 1.40 7.48 -9.24
N GLU A 47 1.60 8.15 -10.38
CA GLU A 47 0.76 7.96 -11.56
C GLU A 47 0.86 6.54 -12.14
N GLU A 48 2.04 5.93 -12.08
CA GLU A 48 2.22 4.54 -12.53
C GLU A 48 1.58 3.53 -11.58
N VAL A 49 1.63 3.76 -10.28
CA VAL A 49 0.96 2.94 -9.26
C VAL A 49 -0.55 2.99 -9.46
N THR A 50 -1.11 4.18 -9.65
CA THR A 50 -2.56 4.36 -9.88
C THR A 50 -3.00 3.68 -11.19
N LYS A 51 -2.26 3.88 -12.29
CA LYS A 51 -2.51 3.17 -13.57
C LYS A 51 -2.42 1.65 -13.43
N ALA A 52 -1.43 1.16 -12.70
CA ALA A 52 -1.27 -0.26 -12.48
C ALA A 52 -2.40 -0.84 -11.64
N SER A 53 -2.93 -0.08 -10.68
CA SER A 53 -4.08 -0.50 -9.87
C SER A 53 -5.37 -0.51 -10.67
N ASP A 54 -5.61 0.54 -11.46
CA ASP A 54 -6.79 0.61 -12.32
C ASP A 54 -6.81 -0.54 -13.33
N ALA A 55 -5.64 -0.95 -13.84
CA ALA A 55 -5.52 -2.11 -14.70
C ALA A 55 -5.91 -3.43 -14.00
N ILE A 56 -5.71 -3.54 -12.68
CA ILE A 56 -6.11 -4.71 -11.89
C ILE A 56 -7.60 -4.63 -11.56
N THR A 57 -8.04 -3.52 -10.95
CA THR A 57 -9.40 -3.36 -10.40
C THR A 57 -10.47 -3.21 -11.48
N GLN A 58 -10.18 -2.49 -12.57
CA GLN A 58 -11.14 -2.29 -13.67
C GLN A 58 -11.11 -3.40 -14.72
N SER A 59 -10.28 -4.43 -14.52
CA SER A 59 -10.25 -5.56 -15.45
C SER A 59 -11.54 -6.38 -15.34
N LYS A 60 -12.44 -6.18 -16.32
CA LYS A 60 -13.72 -6.90 -16.43
C LYS A 60 -13.57 -8.42 -16.34
N LEU A 61 -12.42 -8.93 -16.80
CA LEU A 61 -12.06 -10.35 -16.72
C LEU A 61 -11.78 -10.81 -15.29
N ALA A 62 -11.02 -10.05 -14.49
CA ALA A 62 -10.75 -10.45 -13.11
C ALA A 62 -12.03 -10.44 -12.26
N THR A 63 -12.91 -9.44 -12.44
CA THR A 63 -14.19 -9.39 -11.72
C THR A 63 -15.09 -10.59 -12.05
N THR A 64 -15.14 -11.02 -13.32
CA THR A 64 -15.88 -12.23 -13.71
C THR A 64 -15.23 -13.49 -13.15
N CYS A 65 -13.90 -13.55 -13.04
CA CYS A 65 -13.19 -14.67 -12.41
C CYS A 65 -13.46 -14.78 -10.90
N VAL A 66 -13.60 -13.66 -10.19
CA VAL A 66 -13.91 -13.64 -8.75
C VAL A 66 -15.35 -14.09 -8.47
N LEU A 67 -16.30 -13.71 -9.32
CA LEU A 67 -17.71 -14.06 -9.14
C LEU A 67 -18.05 -15.49 -9.55
N PHE A 68 -17.30 -16.09 -10.49
CA PHE A 68 -17.54 -17.44 -11.00
C PHE A 68 -16.28 -18.31 -10.97
N PRO A 69 -15.66 -18.54 -9.80
CA PRO A 69 -14.39 -19.27 -9.70
C PRO A 69 -14.51 -20.75 -10.12
N TRP A 70 -15.70 -21.34 -10.03
CA TRP A 70 -15.96 -22.75 -10.34
C TRP A 70 -16.12 -23.04 -11.85
N GLU A 71 -16.57 -22.05 -12.64
CA GLU A 71 -16.92 -22.26 -14.06
C GLU A 71 -15.74 -22.07 -15.02
N ILE A 72 -14.59 -21.62 -14.52
CA ILE A 72 -13.39 -21.38 -15.33
C ILE A 72 -12.36 -22.47 -15.04
N PRO A 73 -12.18 -23.45 -15.95
CA PRO A 73 -11.14 -24.45 -15.83
C PRO A 73 -9.77 -23.80 -15.58
N VAL A 74 -9.03 -24.31 -14.59
CA VAL A 74 -7.74 -23.74 -14.11
C VAL A 74 -6.73 -23.51 -15.23
N TRP A 75 -6.76 -24.33 -16.29
CA TRP A 75 -5.88 -24.20 -17.46
C TRP A 75 -6.24 -22.99 -18.36
N ILE A 76 -7.52 -22.58 -18.42
CA ILE A 76 -7.98 -21.35 -19.10
C ILE A 76 -7.55 -20.13 -18.29
N LEU A 77 -7.71 -20.17 -16.96
CA LEU A 77 -7.27 -19.11 -16.06
C LEU A 77 -5.76 -18.89 -16.15
N ARG A 78 -4.98 -19.98 -16.11
CA ARG A 78 -3.52 -19.97 -16.28
C ARG A 78 -3.10 -19.42 -17.64
N ARG A 79 -3.84 -19.71 -18.71
CA ARG A 79 -3.55 -19.22 -20.06
C ARG A 79 -3.95 -17.74 -20.24
N LEU A 80 -5.05 -17.29 -19.65
CA LEU A 80 -5.54 -15.91 -19.73
C LEU A 80 -4.73 -14.92 -18.87
N LEU A 81 -4.25 -15.32 -17.69
CA LEU A 81 -3.42 -14.45 -16.85
C LEU A 81 -1.96 -14.37 -17.32
N ILE A 82 -1.41 -15.46 -17.86
CA ILE A 82 0.02 -15.55 -18.22
C ILE A 82 0.32 -14.97 -19.61
N ILE A 83 -0.57 -15.17 -20.61
CA ILE A 83 -0.29 -14.74 -22.00
C ILE A 83 -0.20 -13.21 -22.16
N PRO A 84 -1.11 -12.39 -21.56
CA PRO A 84 -0.99 -10.93 -21.63
C PRO A 84 0.20 -10.41 -20.81
N ALA A 85 0.58 -11.11 -19.73
CA ALA A 85 1.74 -10.79 -18.91
C ALA A 85 3.07 -10.91 -19.69
N ILE A 86 3.15 -11.83 -20.66
CA ILE A 86 4.37 -12.07 -21.46
C ILE A 86 4.48 -11.13 -22.68
N ILE A 87 3.36 -10.58 -23.20
CA ILE A 87 3.33 -9.94 -24.52
C ILE A 87 3.06 -8.41 -24.46
N GLY A 88 2.46 -7.90 -23.37
CA GLY A 88 2.11 -6.47 -23.25
C GLY A 88 3.09 -5.64 -22.42
N LYS A 89 3.28 -4.36 -22.77
CA LYS A 89 3.83 -3.34 -21.86
C LYS A 89 2.83 -3.11 -20.71
N ASN A 90 2.81 -4.02 -19.74
CA ASN A 90 1.87 -3.92 -18.62
C ASN A 90 2.39 -2.91 -17.59
N PRO A 91 1.53 -2.01 -17.08
CA PRO A 91 1.91 -1.03 -16.07
C PRO A 91 2.42 -1.69 -14.79
N ILE A 92 1.92 -2.88 -14.46
CA ILE A 92 2.40 -3.69 -13.33
C ILE A 92 3.86 -4.09 -13.53
N ILE A 93 4.24 -4.64 -14.68
CA ILE A 93 5.63 -5.07 -14.93
C ILE A 93 6.57 -3.87 -14.89
N LYS A 94 6.14 -2.72 -15.41
CA LYS A 94 6.89 -1.48 -15.30
C LYS A 94 7.14 -1.10 -13.83
N LEU A 95 6.11 -1.18 -12.99
CA LEU A 95 6.23 -0.92 -11.56
C LEU A 95 7.23 -1.87 -10.87
N PHE A 96 7.19 -3.17 -11.18
CA PHE A 96 8.19 -4.14 -10.68
C PHE A 96 9.62 -3.76 -11.08
N ILE A 97 9.83 -3.38 -12.34
CA ILE A 97 11.13 -2.95 -12.85
C ILE A 97 11.61 -1.68 -12.13
N ASP A 98 10.74 -0.69 -11.98
CA ASP A 98 11.11 0.60 -11.38
C ASP A 98 11.39 0.48 -9.87
N ILE A 99 10.63 -0.36 -9.15
CA ILE A 99 10.95 -0.71 -7.76
C ILE A 99 12.27 -1.48 -7.67
N GLY A 100 12.54 -2.41 -8.60
CA GLY A 100 13.82 -3.10 -8.67
C GLY A 100 15.01 -2.14 -8.80
N LYS A 101 14.90 -1.11 -9.66
CA LYS A 101 15.92 -0.06 -9.79
C LYS A 101 16.11 0.75 -8.51
N VAL A 102 15.02 1.07 -7.80
CA VAL A 102 15.08 1.80 -6.52
C VAL A 102 15.82 0.97 -5.48
N ILE A 103 15.51 -0.33 -5.36
CA ILE A 103 16.18 -1.24 -4.43
C ILE A 103 17.66 -1.38 -4.78
N GLU A 104 18.01 -1.52 -6.06
CA GLU A 104 19.41 -1.61 -6.50
C GLU A 104 20.20 -0.33 -6.19
N LYS A 105 19.58 0.85 -6.43
CA LYS A 105 20.17 2.14 -6.05
C LYS A 105 20.40 2.21 -4.54
N LYS A 106 19.44 1.74 -3.75
CA LYS A 106 19.55 1.75 -2.29
C LYS A 106 20.61 0.78 -1.77
N ARG A 107 20.78 -0.39 -2.41
CA ARG A 107 21.88 -1.33 -2.14
C ARG A 107 23.26 -0.70 -2.36
N LYS A 108 23.41 0.10 -3.42
CA LYS A 108 24.65 0.85 -3.70
C LYS A 108 24.94 1.93 -2.64
N ILE A 109 23.92 2.64 -2.19
CA ILE A 109 24.04 3.68 -1.16
C ILE A 109 24.47 3.08 0.19
N ARG A 110 23.87 1.96 0.60
CA ARG A 110 24.24 1.25 1.84
C ARG A 110 25.70 0.76 1.86
N GLY A 111 26.28 0.44 0.71
CA GLY A 111 27.69 0.05 0.60
C GLY A 111 28.69 1.22 0.71
N SER A 112 28.21 2.47 0.67
CA SER A 112 29.02 3.67 0.86
C SER A 112 28.78 4.26 2.25
N GLU A 113 29.84 4.65 2.98
CA GLU A 113 29.85 5.13 4.38
C GLU A 113 29.02 6.41 4.68
N GLN A 114 28.12 6.85 3.79
CA GLN A 114 27.16 7.92 4.03
C GLN A 114 25.84 7.36 4.58
N GLU A 115 25.87 6.87 5.81
CA GLU A 115 24.70 6.35 6.50
C GLU A 115 24.05 7.45 7.36
N ASN A 116 23.21 8.28 6.74
CA ASN A 116 22.38 9.28 7.41
C ASN A 116 20.96 9.30 6.80
N SER A 117 20.44 8.13 6.43
CA SER A 117 19.05 7.99 5.97
C SER A 117 18.17 7.43 7.06
N GLU A 118 16.98 8.01 7.23
CA GLU A 118 15.91 7.45 8.07
C GLU A 118 15.66 5.97 7.74
N ILE A 119 15.39 5.15 8.75
CA ILE A 119 15.14 3.72 8.58
C ILE A 119 13.78 3.52 7.90
N ASN A 120 13.74 2.85 6.75
CA ASN A 120 12.52 2.60 5.99
C ASN A 120 12.19 1.11 5.89
N PHE A 121 11.02 0.77 5.35
CA PHE A 121 10.61 -0.63 5.18
C PHE A 121 11.59 -1.47 4.34
N ILE A 122 12.10 -0.94 3.21
CA ILE A 122 13.13 -1.64 2.42
C ILE A 122 14.37 -1.96 3.26
N ASP A 123 14.74 -1.11 4.21
CA ASP A 123 15.93 -1.34 5.04
C ASP A 123 15.77 -2.62 5.86
N PHE A 124 14.61 -2.82 6.47
CA PHE A 124 14.29 -4.07 7.17
C PHE A 124 14.30 -5.29 6.25
N LEU A 125 13.82 -5.14 5.01
CA LEU A 125 13.83 -6.24 4.04
C LEU A 125 15.24 -6.59 3.54
N LEU A 126 16.09 -5.57 3.34
CA LEU A 126 17.48 -5.73 2.96
C LEU A 126 18.32 -6.32 4.11
N ASP A 127 18.02 -5.97 5.37
CA ASP A 127 18.67 -6.60 6.54
C ASP A 127 18.31 -8.08 6.68
N ALA A 128 17.12 -8.46 6.18
CA ALA A 128 16.68 -9.85 6.09
C ALA A 128 17.24 -10.58 4.84
N GLU A 129 17.90 -9.87 3.92
CA GLU A 129 18.58 -10.41 2.74
C GLU A 129 19.98 -10.90 3.12
N VAL A 130 20.28 -12.19 2.95
CA VAL A 130 21.64 -12.71 3.16
C VAL A 130 22.42 -12.60 1.85
N GLY A 131 23.65 -12.08 1.91
CA GLY A 131 24.56 -12.07 0.76
C GLY A 131 24.99 -13.48 0.35
N GLU A 132 25.27 -13.70 -0.94
CA GLU A 132 25.71 -15.00 -1.47
C GLU A 132 26.99 -15.58 -0.79
N SER A 133 27.71 -14.78 -0.01
CA SER A 133 28.99 -15.12 0.62
C SER A 133 28.93 -15.93 1.93
N ASP A 134 27.76 -16.11 2.56
CA ASP A 134 27.66 -16.77 3.87
C ASP A 134 27.20 -18.25 3.83
N VAL A 135 27.28 -18.89 2.66
CA VAL A 135 27.00 -20.33 2.53
C VAL A 135 28.31 -21.13 2.58
N ASN A 136 28.99 -21.06 3.72
CA ASN A 136 29.96 -22.08 4.17
C ASN A 136 29.86 -22.21 5.69
N PHE A 137 28.76 -22.77 6.18
CA PHE A 137 28.69 -23.35 7.53
C PHE A 137 28.69 -24.87 7.40
N GLU A 138 29.85 -25.43 7.03
CA GLU A 138 30.18 -26.81 7.37
C GLU A 138 30.63 -26.81 8.84
N GLY A 139 29.70 -27.20 9.72
CA GLY A 139 29.97 -27.41 11.14
C GLY A 139 29.00 -28.45 11.66
N GLU A 140 29.41 -29.72 11.57
CA GLU A 140 28.74 -30.81 12.27
C GLU A 140 28.65 -30.46 13.76
N ASN A 141 27.43 -30.51 14.32
CA ASN A 141 27.07 -30.28 15.72
C ASN A 141 26.67 -28.85 16.10
N SER A 142 25.48 -28.41 15.66
CA SER A 142 24.69 -27.40 16.41
C SER A 142 23.20 -27.74 16.36
N PRO A 143 22.41 -27.44 17.42
CA PRO A 143 21.02 -27.85 17.51
C PRO A 143 20.22 -27.09 16.45
N LYS A 144 19.27 -27.79 15.81
CA LYS A 144 18.35 -27.25 14.78
C LYS A 144 17.68 -25.96 15.26
N LYS A 145 18.31 -24.81 15.02
CA LYS A 145 17.74 -23.48 15.22
C LYS A 145 16.85 -23.22 14.00
N GLY A 146 15.61 -22.83 14.28
CA GLY A 146 14.49 -22.84 13.34
C GLY A 146 14.80 -22.24 11.97
N PHE A 147 14.15 -22.80 10.96
CA PHE A 147 14.07 -22.30 9.59
C PHE A 147 13.81 -20.77 9.59
N LEU A 148 14.87 -19.96 9.54
CA LEU A 148 14.75 -18.58 9.09
C LEU A 148 14.59 -18.66 7.58
N LYS A 149 13.34 -18.64 7.11
CA LYS A 149 13.04 -18.50 5.68
C LYS A 149 13.64 -17.17 5.24
N ARG A 150 14.68 -17.25 4.42
CA ARG A 150 15.47 -16.11 3.91
C ARG A 150 14.73 -15.49 2.73
N LEU A 151 14.80 -14.16 2.56
CA LEU A 151 14.16 -13.47 1.46
C LEU A 151 15.09 -13.39 0.25
N THR A 152 14.58 -13.74 -0.92
CA THR A 152 15.23 -13.52 -2.22
C THR A 152 14.98 -12.09 -2.70
N SER A 153 15.85 -11.56 -3.59
CA SER A 153 15.65 -10.20 -4.12
C SER A 153 14.29 -10.03 -4.81
N ASP A 154 13.79 -11.07 -5.48
CA ASP A 154 12.45 -11.07 -6.09
C ASP A 154 11.32 -11.01 -5.04
N GLU A 155 11.48 -11.70 -3.90
CA GLU A 155 10.53 -11.61 -2.79
C GLU A 155 10.54 -10.22 -2.14
N ILE A 156 11.70 -9.55 -2.06
CA ILE A 156 11.81 -8.17 -1.55
C ILE A 156 11.09 -7.19 -2.48
N ILE A 157 11.31 -7.29 -3.80
CA ILE A 157 10.61 -6.48 -4.80
C ILE A 157 9.10 -6.74 -4.70
N GLY A 158 8.70 -8.02 -4.66
CA GLY A 158 7.30 -8.42 -4.53
C GLY A 158 6.63 -7.88 -3.27
N ALA A 159 7.33 -7.92 -2.12
CA ALA A 159 6.84 -7.37 -0.86
C ALA A 159 6.64 -5.84 -0.93
N CYS A 160 7.57 -5.11 -1.56
CA CYS A 160 7.44 -3.66 -1.76
C CYS A 160 6.27 -3.31 -2.66
N VAL A 161 6.10 -4.03 -3.78
CA VAL A 161 4.98 -3.86 -4.70
C VAL A 161 3.65 -4.13 -3.97
N LEU A 162 3.57 -5.23 -3.23
CA LEU A 162 2.37 -5.60 -2.47
C LEU A 162 2.00 -4.53 -1.44
N PHE A 163 3.00 -4.04 -0.68
CA PHE A 163 2.77 -3.01 0.33
C PHE A 163 2.28 -1.70 -0.29
N LEU A 164 2.82 -1.33 -1.45
CA LEU A 164 2.40 -0.16 -2.21
C LEU A 164 0.93 -0.29 -2.64
N PHE A 165 0.57 -1.37 -3.35
CA PHE A 165 -0.80 -1.62 -3.82
C PHE A 165 -1.80 -1.72 -2.67
N ALA A 166 -1.51 -2.58 -1.69
CA ALA A 166 -2.43 -2.88 -0.61
C ALA A 166 -2.68 -1.67 0.28
N GLY A 167 -1.67 -0.82 0.49
CA GLY A 167 -1.81 0.36 1.35
C GLY A 167 -2.52 1.52 0.66
N PHE A 168 -2.24 1.78 -0.62
CA PHE A 168 -2.68 3.05 -1.23
C PHE A 168 -4.15 3.00 -1.62
N ASP A 169 -4.61 1.91 -2.25
CA ASP A 169 -5.96 1.84 -2.81
C ASP A 169 -7.02 1.75 -1.70
N THR A 170 -6.73 1.00 -0.63
CA THR A 170 -7.63 0.86 0.51
C THR A 170 -7.73 2.14 1.33
N SER A 171 -6.58 2.79 1.60
CA SER A 171 -6.54 4.00 2.42
C SER A 171 -7.16 5.19 1.70
N SER A 172 -6.86 5.37 0.41
CA SER A 172 -7.46 6.44 -0.40
C SER A 172 -8.97 6.29 -0.50
N SER A 173 -9.46 5.07 -0.76
CA SER A 173 -10.90 4.77 -0.80
C SER A 173 -11.57 5.06 0.55
N THR A 174 -10.94 4.66 1.66
CA THR A 174 -11.46 4.93 3.00
C THR A 174 -11.58 6.43 3.25
N LEU A 175 -10.54 7.22 2.93
CA LEU A 175 -10.55 8.68 3.07
C LEU A 175 -11.65 9.34 2.23
N SER A 176 -11.80 8.92 0.96
CA SER A 176 -12.88 9.41 0.09
C SER A 176 -14.26 9.16 0.67
N ILE A 177 -14.52 7.95 1.19
CA ILE A 177 -15.83 7.59 1.76
C ILE A 177 -16.09 8.36 3.06
N ILE A 178 -15.08 8.50 3.93
CA ILE A 178 -15.19 9.31 5.15
C ILE A 178 -15.56 10.75 4.78
N SER A 179 -14.83 11.38 3.85
CA SER A 179 -15.12 12.75 3.40
C SER A 179 -16.53 12.88 2.81
N TYR A 180 -16.98 11.90 2.02
CA TYR A 180 -18.35 11.86 1.50
C TYR A 180 -19.39 11.81 2.63
N PHE A 181 -19.20 10.95 3.63
CA PHE A 181 -20.13 10.85 4.76
C PHE A 181 -20.14 12.10 5.64
N LEU A 182 -18.98 12.72 5.87
CA LEU A 182 -18.90 13.97 6.62
C LEU A 182 -19.62 15.10 5.89
N ALA A 183 -19.40 15.24 4.57
CA ALA A 183 -20.07 16.24 3.75
C ALA A 183 -21.60 16.07 3.72
N LYS A 184 -22.09 14.81 3.80
CA LYS A 184 -23.53 14.51 3.85
C LYS A 184 -24.16 14.70 5.23
N ASN A 185 -23.35 14.70 6.30
CA ASN A 185 -23.81 14.79 7.69
C ASN A 185 -23.13 15.96 8.41
N PRO A 186 -23.54 17.22 8.13
CA PRO A 186 -22.88 18.42 8.65
C PRO A 186 -22.84 18.46 10.19
N GLU A 187 -23.86 17.96 10.88
CA GLU A 187 -23.87 17.87 12.34
C GLU A 187 -22.74 16.98 12.90
N ILE A 188 -22.43 15.88 12.21
CA ILE A 188 -21.33 14.98 12.58
C ILE A 188 -20.01 15.65 12.26
N GLN A 189 -19.90 16.31 11.10
CA GLN A 189 -18.71 17.08 10.71
C GLN A 189 -18.38 18.17 11.74
N THR A 190 -19.36 18.94 12.22
CA THR A 190 -19.13 19.95 13.26
C THR A 190 -18.67 19.32 14.57
N LYS A 191 -19.22 18.16 14.98
CA LYS A 191 -18.75 17.45 16.18
C LYS A 191 -17.29 17.00 16.07
N VAL A 192 -16.91 16.46 14.91
CA VAL A 192 -15.52 16.11 14.62
C VAL A 192 -14.64 17.35 14.67
N GLN A 193 -15.03 18.45 14.02
CA GLN A 193 -14.28 19.71 14.05
C GLN A 193 -14.09 20.23 15.48
N ASN A 194 -15.14 20.23 16.31
CA ASN A 194 -15.02 20.65 17.70
C ASN A 194 -14.05 19.75 18.49
N GLU A 195 -14.03 18.44 18.23
CA GLU A 195 -13.06 17.52 18.85
C GLU A 195 -11.63 17.85 18.41
N LEU A 196 -11.44 18.10 17.11
CA LEU A 196 -10.16 18.52 16.54
C LEU A 196 -9.71 19.85 17.17
N ASP A 197 -10.57 20.86 17.20
CA ASP A 197 -10.25 22.19 17.74
C ASP A 197 -9.81 22.13 19.21
N VAL A 198 -10.39 21.27 20.02
CA VAL A 198 -9.99 21.11 21.43
C VAL A 198 -8.57 20.53 21.57
N ILE A 199 -8.16 19.65 20.66
CA ILE A 199 -6.88 18.94 20.73
C ILE A 199 -5.78 19.73 20.00
N PHE A 200 -6.13 20.44 18.92
CA PHE A 200 -5.20 21.11 18.01
C PHE A 200 -5.05 22.62 18.27
N LEU A 201 -5.39 23.10 19.46
CA LEU A 201 -5.14 24.48 19.90
C LEU A 201 -3.65 24.82 20.01
N GLU A 202 -2.80 23.82 20.21
CA GLU A 202 -1.33 23.96 20.23
C GLU A 202 -0.77 23.52 18.86
N ASN A 203 0.09 24.35 18.24
CA ASN A 203 0.56 24.18 16.85
C ASN A 203 1.40 22.89 16.62
N GLU A 204 1.67 22.11 17.67
CA GLU A 204 2.44 20.86 17.58
C GLU A 204 1.52 19.67 17.88
N ILE A 205 1.42 18.78 16.90
CA ILE A 205 0.61 17.56 16.97
C ILE A 205 1.54 16.40 17.30
N PHE A 206 1.30 15.73 18.41
CA PHE A 206 2.03 14.50 18.76
C PHE A 206 1.19 13.25 18.48
N TYR A 207 1.87 12.10 18.38
CA TYR A 207 1.19 10.83 18.12
C TYR A 207 0.21 10.47 19.23
N GLU A 208 0.54 10.84 20.47
CA GLU A 208 -0.29 10.65 21.65
C GLU A 208 -1.63 11.41 21.57
N ASP A 209 -1.66 12.53 20.84
CA ASP A 209 -2.87 13.32 20.66
C ASP A 209 -3.90 12.61 19.77
N LEU A 210 -3.45 11.74 18.87
CA LEU A 210 -4.35 10.91 18.05
C LEU A 210 -5.20 9.97 18.91
N GLN A 211 -4.70 9.53 20.07
CA GLN A 211 -5.45 8.68 20.99
C GLN A 211 -6.60 9.43 21.68
N LYS A 212 -6.57 10.77 21.66
CA LYS A 212 -7.63 11.62 22.23
C LYS A 212 -8.82 11.79 21.27
N LEU A 213 -8.64 11.51 19.98
CA LEU A 213 -9.64 11.64 18.91
C LEU A 213 -10.66 10.48 18.90
N LYS A 214 -11.43 10.35 19.97
CA LYS A 214 -12.38 9.24 20.17
C LYS A 214 -13.55 9.28 19.19
N TYR A 215 -14.05 10.47 18.88
CA TYR A 215 -15.20 10.64 17.99
C TYR A 215 -14.78 10.44 16.54
N MET A 216 -13.62 10.95 16.12
CA MET A 216 -13.04 10.63 14.81
C MET A 216 -12.83 9.12 14.63
N ASP A 217 -12.28 8.42 15.63
CA ASP A 217 -12.11 6.97 15.60
C ASP A 217 -13.47 6.25 15.45
N ALA A 218 -14.52 6.72 16.13
CA ALA A 218 -15.87 6.21 15.96
C ALA A 218 -16.41 6.42 14.52
N VAL A 219 -16.14 7.58 13.90
CA VAL A 219 -16.54 7.86 12.51
C VAL A 219 -15.82 6.94 11.52
N ILE A 220 -14.51 6.71 11.71
CA ILE A 220 -13.73 5.79 10.88
C ILE A 220 -14.31 4.37 10.98
N LYS A 221 -14.55 3.90 12.21
CA LYS A 221 -15.13 2.58 12.48
C LYS A 221 -16.51 2.42 11.86
N GLU A 222 -17.38 3.42 11.99
CA GLU A 222 -18.72 3.36 11.40
C GLU A 222 -18.68 3.40 9.87
N THR A 223 -17.74 4.16 9.30
CA THR A 223 -17.51 4.18 7.86
C THR A 223 -17.10 2.80 7.35
N LEU A 224 -16.15 2.15 8.01
CA LEU A 224 -15.70 0.80 7.65
C LEU A 224 -16.76 -0.28 7.91
N ARG A 225 -17.64 -0.08 8.90
CA ARG A 225 -18.80 -0.95 9.16
C ARG A 225 -19.81 -0.89 8.01
N LEU A 226 -20.07 0.31 7.47
CA LEU A 226 -21.00 0.53 6.36
C LEU A 226 -20.39 0.16 5.00
N TYR A 227 -19.11 0.51 4.79
CA TYR A 227 -18.36 0.31 3.55
C TYR A 227 -17.01 -0.36 3.83
N PRO A 228 -16.98 -1.70 4.00
CA PRO A 228 -15.74 -2.42 4.22
C PRO A 228 -14.93 -2.54 2.92
N VAL A 229 -13.83 -1.81 2.84
CA VAL A 229 -12.99 -1.71 1.62
C VAL A 229 -12.35 -3.05 1.22
N SER A 230 -12.15 -3.97 2.17
CA SER A 230 -11.49 -5.27 1.93
C SER A 230 -12.44 -6.47 1.86
N ALA A 231 -13.76 -6.28 1.98
CA ALA A 231 -14.71 -7.39 2.14
C ALA A 231 -14.71 -8.41 0.99
N LEU A 232 -14.27 -8.02 -0.21
CA LEU A 232 -14.23 -8.91 -1.38
C LEU A 232 -12.94 -9.75 -1.50
N PHE A 233 -11.86 -9.41 -0.76
CA PHE A 233 -10.55 -10.04 -0.96
C PHE A 233 -10.21 -11.15 0.04
N VAL A 234 -10.98 -11.30 1.13
CA VAL A 234 -10.71 -12.29 2.18
C VAL A 234 -11.59 -13.52 2.00
N ASN A 235 -11.10 -14.49 1.24
CA ASN A 235 -11.67 -15.85 1.24
C ASN A 235 -11.10 -16.64 2.43
N PHE A 236 -11.95 -17.04 3.36
CA PHE A 236 -11.56 -17.93 4.46
C PHE A 236 -11.48 -19.38 3.95
N TYR A 237 -10.27 -19.87 3.72
CA TYR A 237 -10.06 -21.31 3.53
C TYR A 237 -9.93 -21.97 4.90
N PHE A 238 -10.99 -22.67 5.33
CA PHE A 238 -10.89 -23.61 6.44
C PHE A 238 -10.08 -24.81 5.97
N ASN A 239 -8.81 -24.84 6.33
CA ASN A 239 -7.96 -26.01 6.11
C ASN A 239 -8.29 -27.04 7.20
N GLU A 240 -9.40 -27.76 7.06
CA GLU A 240 -9.64 -28.96 7.84
C GLU A 240 -8.59 -29.98 7.42
N GLY A 241 -7.62 -30.24 8.30
CA GLY A 241 -6.55 -31.19 8.06
C GLY A 241 -7.13 -32.54 7.65
N MET A 242 -6.69 -33.04 6.49
CA MET A 242 -6.80 -34.47 6.17
C MET A 242 -5.93 -35.23 7.17
N ALA A 243 -6.51 -35.56 8.32
CA ALA A 243 -6.07 -36.64 9.17
C ALA A 243 -6.78 -37.92 8.69
N SER A 244 -6.14 -38.64 7.78
CA SER A 244 -6.40 -40.06 7.52
C SER A 244 -5.09 -40.77 7.24
#